data_AF-A0A1H9X715-F1
#
_entry.id   AF-A0A1H9X715-F1
#
_cell.length_a   1.000
_cell.length_b   1.000
_cell.length_c   1.000
_cell.angle_alpha   90.00
_cell.angle_beta   90.00
_cell.angle_gamma   90.00
#
_symmetry.space_group_name_H-M   'P 1'
#
loop_
_entity.id
_entity.type
_entity.pdbx_description
1 polymer ?
#
loop_
_entity_poly.entity_id
_entity_poly.type
_entity_poly.pdbx_seq_one_letter_code
_entity_poly.pdbx_strand_id
1 'polypeptide(L)'
;MKSCYGSREEKGLMWIGIGDEHMQEGLDVMSGLLVYNGVVADKERIIGVFMEVSKSDWKLFRNKIGEWQESYMARLNQEYIEILQRADNNPSHNFWDLEERIYQDKKKPGVCLELRKSNVYWDIARLIGDDVIKFDDLEDFSDELKLAVKTILSR
;
A
#
# COMPACT_ATOMS: atom_id res chain seq x y z
N MET A 1 25.33 -20.48 28.55
CA MET A 1 24.46 -19.30 28.33
C MET A 1 25.32 -18.04 28.37
N LYS A 2 25.59 -17.44 27.21
CA LYS A 2 26.26 -16.14 27.08
C LYS A 2 25.44 -15.27 26.12
N SER A 3 25.31 -14.03 26.55
CA SER A 3 24.51 -12.91 26.05
C SER A 3 24.69 -12.57 24.57
N CYS A 4 23.60 -12.16 23.91
CA CYS A 4 23.60 -11.58 22.57
C CYS A 4 24.20 -10.17 22.59
N TYR A 5 25.49 -10.05 22.26
CA TYR A 5 26.07 -8.84 21.64
C TYR A 5 27.16 -9.31 20.69
N GLY A 6 26.90 -9.16 19.40
CA GLY A 6 27.85 -9.33 18.31
C GLY A 6 27.78 -8.09 17.43
N SER A 7 28.83 -7.29 17.51
CA SER A 7 29.00 -5.96 16.91
C SER A 7 28.69 -5.90 15.42
N ARG A 8 27.94 -4.87 15.03
CA ARG A 8 27.88 -4.36 13.65
C ARG A 8 28.75 -3.11 13.61
N GLU A 9 30.03 -3.27 13.33
CA GLU A 9 30.90 -2.15 12.98
C GLU A 9 30.93 -1.99 11.45
N GLU A 10 30.58 -0.76 11.05
CA GLU A 10 30.89 -0.05 9.80
C GLU A 10 30.21 -0.50 8.50
N LYS A 11 29.04 0.11 8.24
CA LYS A 11 28.97 1.18 7.22
C LYS A 11 28.17 2.34 7.79
N GLY A 12 28.84 3.49 7.90
CA GLY A 12 28.40 4.63 8.68
C GLY A 12 27.06 5.22 8.27
N LEU A 13 26.37 5.79 9.26
CA LEU A 13 26.07 7.21 9.30
C LEU A 13 25.82 7.59 10.77
N MET A 14 26.59 8.56 11.20
CA MET A 14 26.54 9.25 12.49
C MET A 14 25.18 9.93 12.64
N TRP A 15 24.46 9.68 13.73
CA TRP A 15 23.36 10.55 14.17
C TRP A 15 23.77 11.21 15.48
N ILE A 16 24.21 12.46 15.35
CA ILE A 16 24.33 13.44 16.43
C ILE A 16 22.89 13.82 16.78
N GLY A 17 22.52 13.76 18.06
CA GLY A 17 21.21 14.20 18.52
C GLY A 17 21.07 15.72 18.43
N ILE A 18 19.99 16.18 17.78
CA ILE A 18 19.27 17.46 17.96
C ILE A 18 17.83 17.11 17.53
N GLY A 19 16.82 17.17 18.40
CA GLY A 19 16.05 18.38 18.68
C GLY A 19 14.95 18.54 17.63
N ASP A 20 13.69 18.60 18.06
CA ASP A 20 12.57 19.07 17.25
C ASP A 20 12.96 20.35 16.48
N GLU A 21 12.75 20.40 15.16
CA GLU A 21 12.33 21.58 14.38
C GLU A 21 12.35 21.28 12.86
N HIS A 22 11.19 21.51 12.23
CA HIS A 22 10.94 21.91 10.84
C HIS A 22 11.88 21.45 9.70
N MET A 23 11.32 20.70 8.72
CA MET A 23 11.78 20.76 7.33
C MET A 23 10.60 20.67 6.35
N GLN A 24 10.16 21.85 5.91
CA GLN A 24 9.39 22.09 4.70
C GLN A 24 10.39 22.37 3.55
N GLU A 25 9.98 22.10 2.30
CA GLU A 25 10.65 22.41 1.01
C GLU A 25 11.77 21.44 0.59
N GLY A 26 11.79 20.83 -0.60
CA GLY A 26 10.90 20.88 -1.76
C GLY A 26 11.38 19.89 -2.83
N LEU A 27 10.46 19.44 -3.67
CA LEU A 27 10.76 18.82 -4.97
C LEU A 27 9.93 19.58 -6.02
N ASP A 28 10.62 20.45 -6.76
CA ASP A 28 10.10 21.09 -7.96
C ASP A 28 10.52 20.26 -9.17
N VAL A 29 9.54 19.59 -9.77
CA VAL A 29 9.43 19.35 -11.22
C VAL A 29 8.02 18.83 -11.47
N MET A 30 7.15 19.64 -12.07
CA MET A 30 6.37 19.23 -13.24
C MET A 30 5.59 20.43 -13.80
N SER A 31 6.24 21.13 -14.73
CA SER A 31 5.59 22.01 -15.69
C SER A 31 4.40 21.33 -16.37
N GLY A 32 3.25 22.01 -16.41
CA GLY A 32 2.16 21.63 -17.30
C GLY A 32 0.75 21.91 -16.78
N LEU A 33 0.46 23.15 -16.39
CA LEU A 33 -0.91 23.66 -16.30
C LEU A 33 -1.53 23.62 -17.71
N LEU A 34 -2.67 22.96 -17.90
CA LEU A 34 -3.58 23.27 -19.01
C LEU A 34 -4.71 24.12 -18.44
N VAL A 35 -4.67 25.42 -18.74
CA VAL A 35 -5.71 26.38 -18.37
C VAL A 35 -6.90 26.18 -19.31
N TYR A 36 -8.06 25.82 -18.78
CA TYR A 36 -9.33 25.89 -19.49
C TYR A 36 -10.23 26.91 -18.74
N ASN A 37 -10.59 28.00 -19.41
CA ASN A 37 -11.47 29.06 -18.88
C ASN A 37 -11.05 29.69 -17.53
N GLY A 38 -9.75 29.94 -17.33
CA GLY A 38 -9.27 30.81 -16.24
C GLY A 38 -9.34 30.24 -14.82
N VAL A 39 -9.58 28.94 -14.66
CA VAL A 39 -9.51 28.26 -13.36
C VAL A 39 -8.27 27.36 -13.33
N VAL A 40 -7.38 27.60 -12.37
CA VAL A 40 -6.27 26.67 -12.07
C VAL A 40 -6.88 25.45 -11.38
N ALA A 41 -7.11 24.39 -12.15
CA ALA A 41 -7.59 23.12 -11.64
C ALA A 41 -6.39 22.19 -11.39
N ASP A 42 -6.23 21.80 -10.13
CA ASP A 42 -5.32 20.75 -9.70
C ASP A 42 -5.61 19.43 -10.44
N LYS A 43 -4.59 18.61 -10.75
CA LYS A 43 -4.75 17.31 -11.45
C LYS A 43 -5.66 16.36 -10.66
N GLU A 44 -5.68 16.47 -9.34
CA GLU A 44 -6.57 15.73 -8.44
C GLU A 44 -8.04 16.16 -8.55
N ARG A 45 -8.29 17.36 -9.06
CA ARG A 45 -9.61 18.00 -9.09
C ARG A 45 -10.47 17.61 -10.30
N ILE A 46 -9.90 17.07 -11.37
CA ILE A 46 -10.69 16.61 -12.54
C ILE A 46 -11.08 15.13 -12.42
N ILE A 47 -10.28 14.32 -11.72
CA ILE A 47 -10.57 12.90 -11.46
C ILE A 47 -11.43 12.72 -10.19
N GLY A 48 -11.39 13.70 -9.28
CA GLY A 48 -12.26 13.79 -8.10
C GLY A 48 -13.65 14.36 -8.34
N VAL A 49 -14.02 14.76 -9.57
CA VAL A 49 -15.39 15.19 -9.87
C VAL A 49 -16.26 13.95 -10.07
N PHE A 50 -16.74 13.42 -8.94
CA PHE A 50 -17.96 12.62 -8.81
C PHE A 50 -18.06 11.34 -9.64
N MET A 51 -17.20 10.35 -9.35
CA MET A 51 -17.68 8.97 -9.39
C MET A 51 -18.14 8.63 -7.97
N GLU A 52 -19.41 8.86 -7.67
CA GLU A 52 -19.98 8.29 -6.47
C GLU A 52 -20.13 6.79 -6.67
N VAL A 53 -19.44 5.98 -5.87
CA VAL A 53 -19.66 4.55 -5.88
C VAL A 53 -21.11 4.22 -5.56
N SER A 54 -21.69 3.33 -6.37
CA SER A 54 -23.05 2.87 -6.18
C SER A 54 -23.23 2.24 -4.79
N LYS A 55 -24.45 2.31 -4.24
CA LYS A 55 -24.74 1.70 -2.93
C LYS A 55 -24.52 0.19 -2.94
N SER A 56 -24.79 -0.47 -4.07
CA SER A 56 -24.58 -1.90 -4.28
C SER A 56 -23.10 -2.25 -4.28
N ASP A 57 -22.29 -1.56 -5.08
CA ASP A 57 -20.85 -1.81 -5.16
C ASP A 57 -20.16 -1.54 -3.82
N TRP A 58 -20.54 -0.47 -3.12
CA TRP A 58 -20.01 -0.19 -1.79
C TRP A 58 -20.35 -1.30 -0.77
N LYS A 59 -21.57 -1.82 -0.82
CA LYS A 59 -21.98 -2.94 0.05
C LYS A 59 -21.20 -4.20 -0.30
N LEU A 60 -21.04 -4.51 -1.58
CA LEU A 60 -20.30 -5.66 -2.05
C LEU A 60 -18.83 -5.60 -1.66
N PHE A 61 -18.18 -4.45 -1.85
CA PHE A 61 -16.79 -4.22 -1.45
C PHE A 61 -16.57 -4.50 0.04
N ARG A 62 -17.43 -3.98 0.92
CA ARG A 62 -17.33 -4.24 2.36
C ARG A 62 -17.55 -5.70 2.74
N ASN A 63 -18.31 -6.45 1.95
CA ASN A 63 -18.50 -7.87 2.19
C ASN A 63 -17.26 -8.69 1.74
N LYS A 64 -16.64 -8.31 0.61
CA LYS A 64 -15.49 -9.04 0.06
C LYS A 64 -14.15 -8.71 0.74
N ILE A 65 -13.97 -7.48 1.24
CA ILE A 65 -12.66 -7.02 1.73
C ILE A 65 -12.07 -7.89 2.85
N GLY A 66 -12.90 -8.39 3.77
CA GLY A 66 -12.43 -9.27 4.84
C GLY A 66 -11.86 -10.59 4.31
N GLU A 67 -12.57 -11.22 3.37
CA GLU A 67 -12.12 -12.45 2.73
C GLU A 67 -10.80 -12.26 1.96
N TRP A 68 -10.70 -11.15 1.22
CA TRP A 68 -9.48 -10.79 0.48
C TRP A 68 -8.29 -10.56 1.40
N GLN A 69 -8.49 -9.85 2.51
CA GLN A 69 -7.44 -9.60 3.50
C GLN A 69 -6.99 -10.91 4.18
N GLU A 70 -7.92 -11.78 4.57
CA GLU A 70 -7.58 -13.08 5.18
C GLU A 70 -6.79 -13.97 4.22
N SER A 71 -7.22 -14.07 2.96
CA SER A 71 -6.51 -14.86 1.94
C SER A 71 -5.08 -14.33 1.69
N TYR A 72 -4.92 -13.01 1.64
CA TYR A 72 -3.62 -12.37 1.50
C TYR A 72 -2.73 -12.57 2.73
N MET A 73 -3.27 -12.42 3.94
CA MET A 73 -2.52 -12.63 5.18
C MET A 73 -2.14 -14.10 5.37
N ALA A 74 -2.96 -15.05 4.90
CA ALA A 74 -2.60 -16.46 4.86
C ALA A 74 -1.37 -16.72 3.98
N ARG A 75 -1.29 -16.08 2.81
CA ARG A 75 -0.10 -16.11 1.94
C ARG A 75 1.13 -15.50 2.64
N LEU A 76 0.98 -14.34 3.28
CA LEU A 76 2.08 -13.73 4.04
C LEU A 76 2.60 -14.64 5.15
N ASN A 77 1.72 -15.29 5.90
CA ASN A 77 2.12 -16.22 6.96
C ASN A 77 2.98 -17.37 6.40
N GLN A 78 2.67 -17.87 5.21
CA GLN A 78 3.48 -18.90 4.56
C GLN A 78 4.86 -18.36 4.16
N GLU A 79 4.92 -17.16 3.56
CA GLU A 79 6.18 -16.49 3.22
C GLU A 79 7.04 -16.21 4.46
N TYR A 80 6.44 -15.88 5.60
CA TYR A 80 7.14 -15.66 6.86
C TYR A 80 7.75 -16.95 7.42
N ILE A 81 7.03 -18.07 7.33
CA ILE A 81 7.54 -19.39 7.70
C ILE A 81 8.76 -19.73 6.84
N GLU A 82 8.72 -19.46 5.54
CA GLU A 82 9.85 -19.70 4.63
C GLU A 82 11.09 -18.87 5.02
N ILE A 83 10.92 -17.60 5.42
CA ILE A 83 12.01 -16.77 5.93
C ILE A 83 12.66 -17.42 7.16
N LEU A 84 11.83 -17.90 8.10
CA LEU A 84 12.32 -18.52 9.34
C LEU A 84 13.03 -19.86 9.11
N GLN A 85 12.64 -20.59 8.06
CA GLN A 85 13.17 -21.92 7.74
C GLN A 85 14.46 -21.90 6.90
N ARG A 86 14.94 -20.73 6.46
CA ARG A 86 16.20 -20.60 5.71
C ARG A 86 17.39 -21.20 6.46
N ALA A 87 17.96 -22.27 5.90
CA ALA A 87 19.05 -23.04 6.51
C ALA A 87 20.45 -22.45 6.24
N ASP A 88 20.56 -21.58 5.24
CA ASP A 88 21.78 -20.87 4.83
C ASP A 88 22.14 -19.69 5.75
N ASN A 89 21.18 -19.23 6.55
CA ASN A 89 21.32 -18.09 7.46
C ASN A 89 21.35 -18.51 8.93
N ASN A 90 21.98 -17.69 9.77
CA ASN A 90 21.85 -17.81 11.22
C ASN A 90 20.42 -17.42 11.67
N PRO A 91 19.88 -18.03 12.75
CA PRO A 91 18.54 -17.71 13.24
C PRO A 91 18.30 -16.21 13.52
N SER A 92 19.33 -15.48 13.96
CA SER A 92 19.23 -14.03 14.18
C SER A 92 19.01 -13.24 12.90
N HIS A 93 19.60 -13.67 11.78
CA HIS A 93 19.42 -13.01 10.49
C HIS A 93 17.99 -13.20 10.00
N ASN A 94 17.49 -14.45 10.03
CA ASN A 94 16.11 -14.77 9.65
C ASN A 94 15.09 -13.97 10.49
N PHE A 95 15.38 -13.77 11.78
CA PHE A 95 14.52 -12.96 12.65
C PHE A 95 14.45 -11.49 12.21
N TRP A 96 15.59 -10.85 11.93
CA TRP A 96 15.61 -9.45 11.50
C TRP A 96 15.05 -9.25 10.09
N ASP A 97 15.31 -10.19 9.18
CA ASP A 97 14.70 -10.19 7.84
C ASP A 97 13.16 -10.27 7.93
N LEU A 98 12.64 -11.12 8.84
CA LEU A 98 11.21 -11.24 9.07
C LEU A 98 10.63 -9.96 9.68
N GLU A 99 11.31 -9.36 10.66
CA GLU A 99 10.86 -8.11 11.29
C GLU A 99 10.75 -6.97 10.27
N GLU A 100 11.79 -6.79 9.44
CA GLU A 100 11.79 -5.80 8.38
C GLU A 100 10.65 -6.06 7.38
N ARG A 101 10.45 -7.32 6.99
CA ARG A 101 9.36 -7.71 6.08
C ARG A 101 7.98 -7.38 6.66
N ILE A 102 7.72 -7.73 7.91
CA ILE A 102 6.45 -7.41 8.59
C ILE A 102 6.25 -5.90 8.70
N TYR A 103 7.32 -5.15 8.96
CA TYR A 103 7.27 -3.69 9.04
C TYR A 103 6.83 -3.03 7.72
N GLN A 104 7.18 -3.63 6.57
CA GLN A 104 6.71 -3.17 5.27
C GLN A 104 5.29 -3.68 4.96
N ASP A 105 5.02 -4.95 5.21
CA ASP A 105 3.73 -5.57 4.87
C ASP A 105 2.55 -4.97 5.65
N LYS A 106 2.75 -4.55 6.91
CA LYS A 106 1.69 -3.90 7.70
C LYS A 106 1.16 -2.59 7.09
N LYS A 107 1.92 -1.97 6.17
CA LYS A 107 1.54 -0.72 5.49
C LYS A 107 0.71 -0.99 4.23
N LYS A 108 0.62 -2.24 3.79
CA LYS A 108 -0.11 -2.62 2.58
C LYS A 108 -1.62 -2.68 2.85
N PRO A 109 -2.47 -2.33 1.87
CA PRO A 109 -3.93 -2.35 1.97
C PRO A 109 -4.48 -3.76 2.23
N GLY A 110 -3.76 -4.80 1.83
CA GLY A 110 -4.11 -6.20 2.15
C GLY A 110 -3.98 -6.57 3.63
N VAL A 111 -3.33 -5.74 4.44
CA VAL A 111 -3.21 -5.94 5.91
C VAL A 111 -3.94 -4.85 6.67
N CYS A 112 -3.75 -3.58 6.28
CA CYS A 112 -4.36 -2.44 6.95
C CYS A 112 -4.94 -1.49 5.90
N LEU A 113 -6.27 -1.34 5.94
CA LEU A 113 -7.00 -0.45 5.04
C LEU A 113 -8.09 0.30 5.80
N GLU A 114 -8.10 1.61 5.69
CA GLU A 114 -9.18 2.44 6.22
C GLU A 114 -10.31 2.55 5.18
N LEU A 115 -11.46 1.95 5.48
CA LEU A 115 -12.58 1.92 4.56
C LEU A 115 -13.30 3.27 4.49
N ARG A 116 -13.17 3.96 3.36
CA ARG A 116 -13.91 5.19 3.06
C ARG A 116 -14.64 5.06 1.73
N LYS A 117 -15.94 5.39 1.71
CA LYS A 117 -16.76 5.30 0.49
C LYS A 117 -16.16 6.10 -0.68
N SER A 118 -15.57 7.27 -0.41
CA SER A 118 -14.92 8.12 -1.41
C SER A 118 -13.68 7.51 -2.06
N ASN A 119 -13.05 6.53 -1.40
CA ASN A 119 -11.75 6.00 -1.80
C ASN A 119 -11.85 4.62 -2.48
N VAL A 120 -13.04 4.03 -2.57
CA VAL A 120 -13.23 2.64 -3.04
C VAL A 120 -12.50 2.33 -4.35
N TYR A 121 -12.59 3.21 -5.35
CA TYR A 121 -11.90 3.00 -6.62
C TYR A 121 -10.38 2.92 -6.47
N TRP A 122 -9.81 3.80 -5.65
CA TRP A 122 -8.38 3.81 -5.34
C TRP A 122 -7.99 2.62 -4.47
N ASP A 123 -8.79 2.29 -3.46
CA ASP A 123 -8.54 1.16 -2.57
C ASP A 123 -8.51 -0.16 -3.38
N ILE A 124 -9.47 -0.36 -4.28
CA ILE A 124 -9.50 -1.52 -5.18
C ILE A 124 -8.28 -1.53 -6.11
N ALA A 125 -7.91 -0.40 -6.70
CA ALA A 125 -6.73 -0.31 -7.55
C ALA A 125 -5.43 -0.64 -6.76
N ARG A 126 -5.31 -0.18 -5.51
CA ARG A 126 -4.17 -0.50 -4.63
C ARG A 126 -4.14 -1.97 -4.25
N LEU A 127 -5.29 -2.57 -3.95
CA LEU A 127 -5.40 -4.01 -3.67
C LEU A 127 -4.96 -4.86 -4.88
N ILE A 128 -5.32 -4.45 -6.10
CA ILE A 128 -4.83 -5.12 -7.32
C ILE A 128 -3.32 -4.88 -7.51
N GLY A 129 -2.85 -3.65 -7.30
CA GLY A 129 -1.44 -3.30 -7.45
C GLY A 129 -0.50 -4.06 -6.49
N ASP A 130 -0.97 -4.32 -5.27
CA ASP A 130 -0.23 -5.10 -4.25
C ASP A 130 -0.49 -6.61 -4.33
N ASP A 131 -1.14 -7.07 -5.40
CA ASP A 131 -1.48 -8.48 -5.65
C ASP A 131 -2.29 -9.15 -4.52
N VAL A 132 -3.12 -8.35 -3.85
CA VAL A 132 -4.08 -8.82 -2.85
C VAL A 132 -5.25 -9.51 -3.53
N ILE A 133 -5.71 -8.94 -4.65
CA ILE A 133 -6.80 -9.46 -5.49
C ILE A 133 -6.42 -9.34 -6.97
N LYS A 134 -7.09 -10.11 -7.83
CA LYS A 134 -7.00 -10.00 -9.28
C LYS A 134 -8.16 -9.17 -9.82
N PHE A 135 -8.04 -8.70 -11.05
CA PHE A 135 -9.12 -7.98 -11.72
C PHE A 135 -10.37 -8.86 -11.89
N ASP A 136 -10.19 -10.17 -12.05
CA ASP A 136 -11.27 -11.15 -12.18
C ASP A 136 -12.15 -11.24 -10.92
N ASP A 137 -11.59 -10.96 -9.73
CA ASP A 137 -12.35 -10.94 -8.47
C ASP A 137 -13.41 -9.81 -8.43
N LEU A 138 -13.35 -8.89 -9.40
CA LEU A 138 -14.31 -7.81 -9.57
C LEU A 138 -15.52 -8.19 -10.46
N GLU A 139 -15.67 -9.44 -10.88
CA GLU A 139 -16.72 -9.88 -11.82
C GLU A 139 -18.14 -9.39 -11.45
N ASP A 140 -18.48 -9.50 -10.17
CA ASP A 140 -19.79 -9.15 -9.58
C ASP A 140 -20.06 -7.64 -9.47
N PHE A 141 -19.03 -6.80 -9.68
CA PHE A 141 -19.16 -5.35 -9.59
C PHE A 141 -19.72 -4.74 -10.87
N SER A 142 -20.24 -3.52 -10.75
CA SER A 142 -20.71 -2.76 -11.90
C SER A 142 -19.60 -2.52 -12.94
N ASP A 143 -20.00 -2.46 -14.21
CA ASP A 143 -19.07 -2.17 -15.32
C ASP A 143 -18.46 -0.77 -15.19
N GLU A 144 -19.20 0.18 -14.61
CA GLU A 144 -18.70 1.51 -14.28
C GLU A 144 -17.52 1.45 -13.30
N LEU A 145 -17.64 0.66 -12.24
CA LEU A 145 -16.54 0.47 -11.29
C LEU A 145 -15.33 -0.22 -11.92
N LYS A 146 -15.56 -1.30 -12.66
CA LYS A 146 -14.50 -2.02 -13.37
C LYS A 146 -13.74 -1.11 -14.34
N LEU A 147 -14.46 -0.25 -15.08
CA LEU A 147 -13.86 0.71 -16.01
C LEU A 147 -13.06 1.79 -15.28
N ALA A 148 -13.58 2.33 -14.19
CA ALA A 148 -12.90 3.33 -13.37
C ALA A 148 -11.59 2.79 -12.80
N VAL A 149 -11.63 1.59 -12.21
CA VAL A 149 -10.45 0.89 -11.68
C VAL A 149 -9.43 0.62 -12.79
N LYS A 150 -9.88 0.13 -13.95
CA LYS A 150 -8.99 -0.10 -15.11
C LYS A 150 -8.31 1.18 -15.58
N THR A 151 -9.03 2.31 -15.58
CA THR A 151 -8.48 3.62 -15.93
C THR A 151 -7.40 4.05 -14.93
N ILE A 152 -7.60 3.80 -13.64
CA ILE A 152 -6.61 4.09 -12.58
C ILE A 152 -5.35 3.21 -12.78
N LEU A 153 -5.52 1.91 -13.04
CA LEU A 153 -4.40 0.98 -13.23
C LEU A 153 -3.59 1.23 -14.50
N SER A 154 -4.18 1.86 -15.52
CA SER A 154 -3.51 2.18 -16.79
C SER A 154 -2.62 3.43 -16.75
N ARG A 155 -2.56 4.12 -15.60
CA ARG A 155 -1.75 5.32 -15.38
C ARG A 155 -0.42 4.98 -14.74
#